data_AF-A0A7X2S4H3-F1
#
_entry.id   AF-A0A7X2S4H3-F1
#
_cell.length_a   1.000
_cell.length_b   1.000
_cell.length_c   1.000
_cell.angle_alpha   90.00
_cell.angle_beta   90.00
_cell.angle_gamma   90.00
#
_symmetry.space_group_name_H-M   'P 1'
#
loop_
_entity.id
_entity.type
_entity.pdbx_description
1 polymer ?
#
loop_
_entity_poly.entity_id
_entity_poly.type
_entity_poly.pdbx_seq_one_letter_code
_entity_poly.pdbx_strand_id
1 'polypeptide(L)' 'MADYFTDFALVALFVIGLTAVMGVLANGIGSGLFGGKTKDKYFLQSAKTQKGWNAVKRK' A
#
# COMPACT_ATOMS: atom_id res chain seq x y z
N MET A 1 2.93 17.39 -38.63
CA MET A 1 1.98 16.43 -38.03
C MET A 1 2.64 15.20 -37.46
N ALA A 2 3.55 14.53 -38.17
CA ALA A 2 4.30 13.39 -37.60
C ALA A 2 5.12 13.76 -36.35
N ASP A 3 5.84 14.89 -36.40
CA ASP A 3 6.68 15.38 -35.30
C ASP A 3 5.87 15.75 -34.04
N TYR A 4 4.74 16.43 -34.23
CA TYR A 4 3.78 16.70 -33.16
C TYR A 4 3.22 15.40 -32.54
N PHE A 5 2.96 14.38 -33.36
CA PHE A 5 2.45 13.10 -32.87
C PHE A 5 3.51 12.35 -32.07
N THR A 6 4.78 12.39 -32.48
CA THR A 6 5.88 11.77 -31.73
C THR A 6 6.10 12.45 -30.38
N ASP A 7 6.08 13.78 -30.33
CA ASP A 7 6.18 14.54 -29.08
C ASP A 7 5.02 14.23 -28.13
N PHE A 8 3.80 14.23 -28.67
CA PHE A 8 2.61 13.89 -27.92
C PHE A 8 2.66 12.46 -27.36
N ALA A 9 3.07 11.48 -28.18
CA ALA A 9 3.18 10.09 -27.75
C ALA A 9 4.24 9.90 -26.66
N LEU A 10 5.37 10.61 -26.75
CA LEU A 10 6.45 10.54 -25.78
C LEU A 10 6.00 11.11 -24.42
N VAL A 11 5.34 12.27 -24.42
CA VAL A 11 4.77 12.86 -23.20
C VAL A 11 3.66 11.98 -22.63
N ALA A 12 2.78 11.43 -23.46
CA ALA A 12 1.69 10.56 -23.01
C ALA A 12 2.24 9.29 -22.32
N LEU A 13 3.21 8.61 -22.94
CA LEU A 13 3.87 7.45 -22.33
C LEU A 13 4.57 7.80 -21.02
N PHE A 14 5.21 8.96 -20.95
CA PHE A 14 5.86 9.43 -19.74
C PHE A 14 4.88 9.64 -18.59
N VAL A 15 3.74 10.32 -18.83
CA VAL A 15 2.71 10.55 -17.81
C VAL A 15 2.05 9.24 -17.37
N ILE A 16 1.75 8.34 -18.31
CA ILE A 16 1.19 7.01 -18.00
C ILE A 16 2.20 6.19 -17.17
N GLY A 17 3.48 6.22 -17.53
CA GLY A 17 4.55 5.57 -16.78
C GLY A 17 4.65 6.09 -15.34
N LEU A 18 4.64 7.42 -15.16
CA LEU A 18 4.68 8.02 -13.83
C LEU A 18 3.46 7.62 -12.97
N THR A 19 2.26 7.67 -13.54
CA THR A 19 1.03 7.32 -12.80
C THR A 19 1.00 5.84 -12.41
N ALA A 20 1.41 4.94 -13.30
CA ALA A 20 1.51 3.51 -13.00
C ALA A 20 2.57 3.21 -11.93
N VAL A 21 3.72 3.88 -11.98
CA VAL A 21 4.82 3.71 -11.03
C VAL A 21 4.45 4.24 -9.64
N MET A 22 3.68 5.33 -9.53
CA MET A 22 3.28 5.87 -8.22
C MET A 22 2.45 4.90 -7.40
N GLY A 23 1.59 4.09 -8.01
CA GLY A 23 0.83 3.06 -7.30
C GLY A 23 1.73 1.96 -6.70
N VAL A 24 2.74 1.52 -7.45
CA VAL A 24 3.71 0.52 -6.98
C VAL A 24 4.63 1.11 -5.92
N LEU A 25 5.11 2.33 -6.12
CA LEU A 25 5.94 3.04 -5.14
C LEU A 25 5.16 3.27 -3.84
N ALA A 26 3.91 3.74 -3.89
CA ALA A 26 3.09 3.94 -2.71
C ALA A 26 2.84 2.63 -1.94
N ASN A 27 2.58 1.52 -2.63
CA ASN A 27 2.43 0.21 -2.00
C ASN A 27 3.75 -0.33 -1.45
N GLY A 28 4.86 -0.15 -2.16
CA GLY A 28 6.20 -0.55 -1.73
C GLY A 28 6.68 0.26 -0.52
N ILE A 29 6.52 1.58 -0.55
CA ILE A 29 6.85 2.50 0.55
C ILE A 29 5.90 2.26 1.73
N GLY A 30 4.60 2.10 1.49
CA GLY A 30 3.61 1.82 2.53
C GLY A 30 3.89 0.51 3.26
N SER A 31 4.20 -0.56 2.53
CA SER A 31 4.53 -1.86 3.13
C SER A 31 5.92 -1.87 3.78
N GLY A 32 6.92 -1.24 3.16
CA GLY A 32 8.30 -1.18 3.66
C GLY A 32 8.52 -0.22 4.84
N LEU A 33 8.04 1.03 4.74
CA LEU A 33 8.21 2.05 5.79
C LEU A 33 7.15 1.96 6.89
N PHE A 34 5.89 1.66 6.57
CA PHE A 34 4.79 1.64 7.55
C PHE A 34 4.31 0.23 7.91
N GLY A 35 4.55 -0.79 7.08
CA GLY A 35 3.99 -2.13 7.24
C GLY A 35 4.78 -3.10 8.13
N GLY A 36 6.09 -2.91 8.31
CA GLY A 36 6.97 -3.95 8.89
C GLY A 36 6.87 -4.19 10.41
N LYS A 37 6.35 -3.25 11.20
CA LYS A 37 6.35 -3.36 12.68
C LYS A 37 5.04 -3.01 13.39
N THR A 38 4.05 -2.48 12.67
CA THR A 38 2.81 -1.95 13.26
C THR A 38 1.57 -2.77 12.90
N LYS A 39 1.67 -3.69 11.94
CA LYS A 39 0.53 -4.53 11.50
C LYS A 39 -0.11 -5.30 12.66
N ASP A 40 0.73 -5.87 13.52
CA ASP A 40 0.27 -6.65 14.67
C ASP A 40 0.23 -5.84 15.96
N LYS A 41 0.52 -4.53 15.97
CA LYS A 41 0.46 -3.74 17.22
C LYS A 41 -0.94 -3.78 17.82
N TYR A 42 -1.97 -3.63 17.00
CA TYR A 42 -3.35 -3.70 17.44
C TYR A 42 -3.73 -5.12 17.86
N PHE A 43 -3.33 -6.13 17.08
CA PHE A 43 -3.59 -7.53 17.41
C PHE A 43 -2.90 -7.98 18.70
N LEU A 44 -1.61 -7.68 18.87
CA LEU A 44 -0.81 -7.97 20.06
C LEU A 44 -1.32 -7.20 21.28
N GLN A 45 -1.74 -5.95 21.10
CA GLN A 45 -2.31 -5.16 22.18
C GLN A 45 -3.67 -5.74 22.61
N SER A 46 -4.54 -6.08 21.67
CA SER A 46 -5.80 -6.77 21.95
C SER A 46 -5.57 -8.13 22.62
N ALA A 47 -4.61 -8.92 22.14
CA ALA A 47 -4.25 -10.22 22.73
C ALA A 47 -3.69 -10.06 24.16
N LYS A 48 -2.90 -9.02 24.44
CA LYS A 48 -2.45 -8.68 25.80
C LYS A 48 -3.62 -8.30 26.70
N THR A 49 -4.55 -7.48 26.22
CA THR A 49 -5.74 -7.06 26.99
C THR A 49 -6.68 -8.23 27.26
N GLN A 50 -6.84 -9.14 26.29
CA GLN A 50 -7.67 -10.35 26.41
C GLN A 50 -6.99 -11.47 27.20
N LYS A 51 -5.71 -11.33 27.59
CA LYS A 51 -4.99 -12.32 28.39
C LYS A 51 -5.65 -12.44 29.76
N GLY A 52 -6.28 -13.59 30.03
CA GLY A 52 -7.00 -13.88 31.27
C GLY A 52 -8.52 -13.74 31.19
N TRP A 53 -9.06 -13.39 30.02
CA TRP A 53 -10.51 -13.39 29.81
C TRP A 53 -10.99 -14.81 29.52
N ASN A 54 -12.14 -15.18 30.08
CA ASN A 54 -12.80 -16.43 29.71
C ASN A 54 -13.26 -16.33 28.25
N ALA A 55 -12.82 -17.28 27.41
CA ALA A 55 -13.22 -17.34 26.02
C ALA A 55 -14.72 -17.62 25.92
N VAL A 56 -15.50 -16.59 25.61
CA VAL A 56 -16.94 -16.72 25.37
C VAL A 56 -17.11 -17.44 24.04
N LYS A 57 -17.38 -18.75 24.08
CA LYS A 57 -17.78 -19.51 22.90
C LYS A 57 -19.19 -19.06 22.52
N ARG A 58 -19.37 -18.59 21.27
CA ARG A 58 -20.72 -18.43 20.71
C ARG A 58 -21.35 -19.82 20.58
N LYS A 59 -22.60 -19.90 21.04
CA LYS A 59 -23.42 -21.12 21.02
C LYS A 59 -23.84 -21.47 19.60
#